data_AF-A0AAD3H579-F1
#
_entry.id   AF-A0AAD3H579-F1
#
_cell.length_a   1.000
_cell.length_b   1.000
_cell.length_c   1.000
_cell.angle_alpha   90.00
_cell.angle_beta   90.00
_cell.angle_gamma   90.00
#
_symmetry.space_group_name_H-M   'P 1'
#
loop_
_entity.id
_entity.type
_entity.pdbx_description
1 polymer ?
#
loop_
_entity_poly.entity_id
_entity_poly.type
_entity_poly.pdbx_seq_one_letter_code
_entity_poly.pdbx_strand_id
1 'polypeptide(L)'
;MFSTAQFLAAITASIIAGSISCASSAALIFCILVYSQLKLKSVIRRILFGFCIYDLVFSFSTVLSVSMLPKEVNKYAAGNLFTCDVQGFMQQVGAVGSILYNGALSVYYLAVVTFNMKEKEIARKLEPWLHLIANGFAIGSGIFLAFKRQFAPLGNQIKCWVATYPMFCGRDNPDECVRGSPYTRLYANCLALLPSVITLS
;
A
#
# COMPACT_ATOMS: atom_id res chain seq x y z
N MET A 1 4.89 21.84 14.81
CA MET A 1 4.32 22.37 13.56
C MET A 1 5.46 22.40 12.54
N PHE A 2 5.34 21.76 11.38
CA PHE A 2 6.42 21.76 10.38
C PHE A 2 6.61 23.17 9.81
N SER A 3 7.85 23.58 9.52
CA SER A 3 8.08 24.79 8.75
C SER A 3 7.63 24.59 7.29
N THR A 4 7.28 25.66 6.59
CA THR A 4 6.89 25.60 5.17
C THR A 4 7.95 24.90 4.31
N ALA A 5 9.23 25.11 4.63
CA ALA A 5 10.34 24.47 3.94
C ALA A 5 10.38 22.95 4.17
N GLN A 6 10.17 22.49 5.42
CA GLN A 6 10.11 21.06 5.73
C GLN A 6 8.93 20.38 5.03
N PHE A 7 7.78 21.06 4.97
CA PHE A 7 6.59 20.55 4.28
C PHE A 7 6.82 20.38 2.78
N LEU A 8 7.36 21.41 2.12
CA LEU A 8 7.68 21.35 0.68
C LEU A 8 8.73 20.28 0.37
N ALA A 9 9.78 20.16 1.20
CA ALA A 9 10.79 19.12 1.04
C ALA A 9 10.21 17.70 1.14
N ALA A 10 9.26 17.47 2.05
CA ALA A 10 8.60 16.18 2.19
C ALA A 10 7.71 15.83 0.99
N ILE A 11 7.04 16.83 0.41
CA ILE A 11 6.23 16.65 -0.82
C ILE A 11 7.13 16.30 -2.00
N THR A 12 8.18 17.09 -2.24
CA THR A 12 9.08 16.86 -3.38
C THR A 12 9.79 15.52 -3.26
N ALA A 13 10.25 15.15 -2.05
CA ALA A 13 10.82 13.83 -1.79
C ALA A 13 9.82 12.70 -2.11
N SER A 14 8.57 12.84 -1.70
CA SER A 14 7.52 11.84 -1.97
C SER A 14 7.24 11.69 -3.47
N ILE A 15 7.16 12.79 -4.21
CA ILE A 15 6.93 12.78 -5.66
C ILE A 15 8.10 12.14 -6.40
N ILE A 16 9.33 12.48 -6.05
CA ILE A 16 10.53 11.94 -6.69
C ILE A 16 10.65 10.43 -6.41
N ALA A 17 10.52 10.02 -5.15
CA ALA A 17 10.58 8.61 -4.77
C ALA A 17 9.47 7.80 -5.45
N GLY A 18 8.24 8.30 -5.43
CA GLY A 18 7.10 7.65 -6.09
C GLY A 18 7.29 7.56 -7.60
N SER A 19 7.85 8.58 -8.25
CA SER A 19 8.08 8.57 -9.70
C SER A 19 9.13 7.54 -10.12
N ILE A 20 10.24 7.46 -9.37
CA ILE A 20 11.30 6.47 -9.63
C ILE A 20 10.74 5.05 -9.48
N SER A 21 10.01 4.78 -8.40
CA SER A 21 9.41 3.46 -8.16
C SER A 21 8.31 3.13 -9.19
N CYS A 22 7.47 4.08 -9.57
CA CYS A 22 6.51 3.89 -10.67
C CYS A 22 7.21 3.48 -11.97
N ALA A 23 8.28 4.20 -12.34
CA ALA A 23 9.02 3.93 -13.57
C ALA A 23 9.71 2.55 -13.54
N SER A 24 10.35 2.20 -12.42
CA SER A 24 11.02 0.91 -12.27
C SER A 24 10.03 -0.26 -12.28
N SER A 25 8.91 -0.14 -11.56
CA SER A 25 7.88 -1.19 -11.50
C SER A 25 7.17 -1.35 -12.84
N ALA A 26 6.88 -0.27 -13.55
CA ALA A 26 6.36 -0.33 -14.91
C ALA A 26 7.36 -0.99 -15.88
N ALA A 27 8.65 -0.65 -15.77
CA ALA A 27 9.70 -1.27 -16.59
C ALA A 27 9.84 -2.78 -16.30
N LEU A 28 9.76 -3.20 -15.04
CA LEU A 28 9.79 -4.63 -14.67
C LEU A 28 8.58 -5.38 -15.23
N ILE A 29 7.38 -4.81 -15.12
CA ILE A 29 6.17 -5.38 -15.72
C ILE A 29 6.35 -5.52 -17.23
N PHE A 30 6.83 -4.49 -17.92
CA PHE A 30 7.10 -4.53 -19.35
C PHE A 30 8.14 -5.60 -19.72
N CYS A 31 9.24 -5.68 -18.98
CA CYS A 31 10.28 -6.70 -19.18
C CYS A 31 9.75 -8.12 -18.99
N ILE A 32 8.89 -8.35 -17.99
CA ILE A 32 8.29 -9.68 -17.73
C ILE A 32 7.32 -10.07 -18.85
N LEU A 33 6.46 -9.16 -19.29
CA LEU A 33 5.37 -9.47 -20.22
C LEU A 33 5.83 -9.49 -21.70
N VAL A 34 6.68 -8.52 -22.09
CA VAL A 34 7.02 -8.26 -23.49
C VAL A 34 8.39 -8.85 -23.84
N TYR A 35 9.41 -8.55 -23.02
CA TYR A 35 10.79 -8.87 -23.37
C TYR A 35 11.17 -10.33 -23.04
N SER A 36 10.65 -10.89 -21.95
CA SER A 36 11.03 -12.23 -21.51
C SER A 36 10.38 -13.34 -22.33
N GLN A 37 11.19 -14.21 -22.93
CA GLN A 37 10.72 -15.45 -23.61
C GLN A 37 10.04 -16.44 -22.65
N LEU A 38 10.36 -16.35 -21.36
CA LEU A 38 9.78 -17.18 -20.31
C LEU A 38 8.44 -16.61 -19.78
N LYS A 39 8.17 -15.31 -19.96
CA LYS A 39 6.95 -14.62 -19.50
C LYS A 39 6.58 -15.01 -18.05
N LEU A 40 5.34 -15.44 -17.84
CA LEU A 40 4.79 -15.92 -16.57
C LEU A 40 4.91 -17.44 -16.38
N LYS A 41 5.84 -18.12 -17.06
CA LYS A 41 6.01 -19.59 -16.92
C LYS A 41 6.52 -20.00 -15.55
N SER A 42 7.34 -19.16 -14.93
CA SER A 42 7.96 -19.46 -13.65
C SER A 42 7.19 -18.87 -12.47
N VAL A 43 7.13 -19.60 -11.35
CA VAL A 43 6.41 -19.19 -10.13
C VAL A 43 6.95 -17.88 -9.60
N ILE A 44 8.28 -17.73 -9.50
CA ILE A 44 8.93 -16.50 -9.02
C ILE A 44 8.52 -15.28 -9.86
N ARG A 45 8.37 -15.44 -11.18
CA ARG A 45 7.97 -14.35 -12.08
C ARG A 45 6.51 -13.95 -11.88
N ARG A 46 5.62 -14.91 -11.56
CA ARG A 46 4.22 -14.63 -11.24
C ARG A 46 4.08 -13.88 -9.91
N ILE A 47 4.84 -14.29 -8.89
CA ILE A 47 4.92 -13.59 -7.60
C ILE A 47 5.50 -12.18 -7.80
N LEU A 48 6.61 -12.05 -8.54
CA LEU A 48 7.25 -10.75 -8.82
C LEU A 48 6.34 -9.82 -9.63
N PHE A 49 5.57 -10.38 -10.58
CA PHE A 49 4.57 -9.61 -11.33
C PHE A 49 3.49 -9.04 -10.39
N GLY A 50 2.98 -9.86 -9.46
CA GLY A 50 2.06 -9.41 -8.42
C GLY A 50 2.67 -8.29 -7.56
N PHE A 51 3.90 -8.47 -7.09
CA PHE A 51 4.64 -7.46 -6.33
C PHE A 51 4.70 -6.11 -7.07
N CYS A 52 5.09 -6.12 -8.34
CA CYS A 52 5.24 -4.90 -9.14
C CYS A 52 3.89 -4.18 -9.37
N ILE A 53 2.77 -4.91 -9.46
CA ILE A 53 1.44 -4.30 -9.57
C ILE A 53 1.10 -3.51 -8.31
N TYR A 54 1.28 -4.10 -7.13
CA TYR A 54 0.98 -3.43 -5.87
C TYR A 54 1.94 -2.25 -5.60
N ASP A 55 3.22 -2.41 -5.93
CA ASP A 55 4.20 -1.33 -5.85
C ASP A 55 3.83 -0.15 -6.77
N LEU A 56 3.40 -0.44 -8.01
CA LEU A 56 2.93 0.59 -8.93
C LEU A 56 1.71 1.34 -8.38
N VAL A 57 0.74 0.64 -7.80
CA VAL A 57 -0.46 1.27 -7.20
C VAL A 57 -0.07 2.16 -6.02
N PHE A 58 0.81 1.68 -5.14
CA PHE A 58 1.30 2.45 -3.99
C PHE A 58 2.05 3.71 -4.43
N SER A 59 2.94 3.56 -5.40
CA SER A 59 3.80 4.64 -5.88
C SER A 59 3.01 5.68 -6.66
N PHE A 60 2.01 5.26 -7.45
CA PHE A 60 1.11 6.18 -8.13
C PHE A 60 0.33 7.03 -7.13
N SER A 61 -0.19 6.40 -6.07
CA SER A 61 -0.85 7.12 -4.98
C SER A 61 0.09 8.10 -4.26
N THR A 62 1.37 7.76 -4.15
CA THR A 62 2.40 8.60 -3.52
C THR A 62 2.79 9.79 -4.40
N VAL A 63 2.84 9.62 -5.72
CA VAL A 63 3.01 10.73 -6.67
C VAL A 63 1.86 11.72 -6.55
N LEU A 64 0.62 11.23 -6.47
CA LEU A 64 -0.56 12.09 -6.33
C LEU A 64 -0.70 12.75 -4.95
N SER A 65 -0.02 12.24 -3.91
CA SER A 65 0.06 12.78 -2.53
C SER A 65 -0.86 13.98 -2.23
N VAL A 66 -0.35 15.20 -2.29
CA VAL A 66 -1.08 16.39 -1.83
C VAL A 66 -2.24 16.76 -2.74
N SER A 67 -2.20 16.40 -4.03
CA SER A 67 -3.24 16.80 -4.98
C SER A 67 -4.60 16.16 -4.68
N MET A 68 -4.62 14.96 -4.09
CA MET A 68 -5.86 14.25 -3.72
C MET A 68 -6.41 14.63 -2.34
N LEU A 69 -5.71 15.47 -1.56
CA LEU A 69 -6.21 15.92 -0.27
C LEU A 69 -7.37 16.92 -0.43
N PRO A 70 -8.29 17.00 0.55
CA PRO A 70 -9.31 18.05 0.59
C PRO A 70 -8.67 19.44 0.68
N LYS A 71 -9.21 20.40 -0.08
CA LYS A 71 -8.71 21.79 -0.17
C LYS A 71 -8.65 22.50 1.19
N GLU A 72 -9.49 22.07 2.13
CA GLU A 72 -9.59 22.65 3.47
C GLU A 72 -8.40 22.27 4.36
N VAL A 73 -7.59 21.27 3.96
CA VAL A 73 -6.49 20.76 4.79
C VAL A 73 -5.24 21.63 4.69
N ASN A 74 -4.86 22.03 3.47
CA ASN A 74 -3.70 22.89 3.24
C ASN A 74 -3.78 23.60 1.87
N LYS A 75 -2.98 24.67 1.69
CA LYS A 75 -2.98 25.53 0.49
C LYS A 75 -2.53 24.86 -0.82
N TYR A 76 -1.93 23.68 -0.76
CA TYR A 76 -1.45 22.93 -1.94
C TYR A 76 -2.41 21.79 -2.32
N ALA A 77 -3.42 21.53 -1.49
CA ALA A 77 -4.43 20.51 -1.74
C ALA A 77 -5.43 20.97 -2.80
N ALA A 78 -5.80 20.06 -3.70
CA ALA A 78 -6.70 20.36 -4.83
C ALA A 78 -7.94 19.45 -4.88
N GLY A 79 -7.97 18.39 -4.08
CA GLY A 79 -8.99 17.35 -4.08
C GLY A 79 -10.12 17.59 -3.08
N ASN A 80 -10.76 16.50 -2.69
CA ASN A 80 -11.87 16.45 -1.74
C ASN A 80 -11.81 15.14 -0.91
N LEU A 81 -12.80 14.92 -0.05
CA LEU A 81 -12.85 13.71 0.78
C LEU A 81 -12.94 12.41 -0.04
N PHE A 82 -13.56 12.45 -1.22
CA PHE A 82 -13.65 11.27 -2.08
C PHE A 82 -12.31 10.93 -2.72
N THR A 83 -11.56 11.91 -3.24
CA THR A 83 -10.21 11.67 -3.75
C THR A 83 -9.25 11.19 -2.66
N CYS A 84 -9.46 11.66 -1.42
CA CYS A 84 -8.74 11.20 -0.25
C CYS A 84 -9.06 9.74 0.11
N ASP A 85 -10.33 9.31 -0.01
CA ASP A 85 -10.72 7.90 0.17
C ASP A 85 -10.04 7.00 -0.87
N VAL A 86 -10.02 7.42 -2.14
CA VAL A 86 -9.34 6.70 -3.23
C VAL A 86 -7.84 6.61 -2.96
N GLN A 87 -7.21 7.71 -2.56
CA GLN A 87 -5.79 7.73 -2.22
C GLN A 87 -5.48 6.80 -1.03
N GLY A 88 -6.25 6.88 0.04
CA GLY A 88 -6.07 6.05 1.23
C GLY A 88 -6.22 4.57 0.90
N PHE A 89 -7.19 4.22 0.04
CA PHE A 89 -7.38 2.87 -0.46
C PHE A 89 -6.17 2.39 -1.26
N MET A 90 -5.70 3.17 -2.23
CA MET A 90 -4.52 2.82 -3.04
C MET A 90 -3.25 2.67 -2.17
N GLN A 91 -3.04 3.57 -1.21
CA GLN A 91 -1.93 3.46 -0.25
C GLN A 91 -2.02 2.17 0.56
N GLN A 92 -3.20 1.86 1.12
CA GLN A 92 -3.40 0.70 1.95
C GLN A 92 -3.18 -0.60 1.17
N VAL A 93 -3.88 -0.74 0.04
CA VAL A 93 -3.83 -1.94 -0.80
C VAL A 93 -2.44 -2.13 -1.38
N GLY A 94 -1.85 -1.07 -1.92
CA GLY A 94 -0.50 -1.09 -2.49
C GLY A 94 0.56 -1.46 -1.45
N ALA A 95 0.59 -0.78 -0.29
CA ALA A 95 1.59 -1.04 0.74
C ALA A 95 1.49 -2.47 1.30
N VAL A 96 0.29 -2.88 1.70
CA VAL A 96 0.07 -4.21 2.30
C VAL A 96 0.29 -5.31 1.27
N GLY A 97 -0.16 -5.12 0.04
CA GLY A 97 0.09 -6.05 -1.06
C GLY A 97 1.58 -6.25 -1.30
N SER A 98 2.35 -5.17 -1.46
CA SER A 98 3.81 -5.24 -1.66
C SER A 98 4.52 -5.97 -0.52
N ILE A 99 4.15 -5.71 0.73
CA ILE A 99 4.71 -6.41 1.90
C ILE A 99 4.43 -7.91 1.84
N LEU A 100 3.18 -8.31 1.59
CA LEU A 100 2.80 -9.73 1.54
C LEU A 100 3.45 -10.46 0.36
N TYR A 101 3.58 -9.82 -0.80
CA TYR A 101 4.30 -10.39 -1.93
C TYR A 101 5.81 -10.50 -1.68
N ASN A 102 6.40 -9.55 -0.94
CA ASN A 102 7.78 -9.68 -0.47
C ASN A 102 7.96 -10.88 0.46
N GLY A 103 7.02 -11.08 1.41
CA GLY A 103 6.97 -12.30 2.23
C GLY A 103 6.81 -13.58 1.41
N ALA A 104 5.97 -13.55 0.37
CA ALA A 104 5.78 -14.66 -0.55
C ALA A 104 7.07 -15.03 -1.31
N LEU A 105 7.88 -14.03 -1.68
CA LEU A 105 9.22 -14.27 -2.25
C LEU A 105 10.14 -14.94 -1.23
N SER A 106 10.16 -14.52 0.03
CA SER A 106 10.94 -15.18 1.08
C SER A 106 10.54 -16.65 1.27
N VAL A 107 9.23 -16.94 1.32
CA VAL A 107 8.70 -18.31 1.40
C VAL A 107 9.08 -19.12 0.17
N TYR A 108 9.02 -18.53 -1.02
CA TYR A 108 9.48 -19.17 -2.26
C TYR A 108 10.96 -19.56 -2.18
N TYR A 109 11.83 -18.64 -1.76
CA TYR A 109 13.27 -18.92 -1.63
C TYR A 109 13.55 -19.98 -0.56
N LEU A 110 12.85 -19.95 0.57
CA LEU A 110 12.95 -20.99 1.60
C LEU A 110 12.55 -22.38 1.05
N ALA A 111 11.44 -22.45 0.31
CA ALA A 111 10.96 -23.69 -0.30
C ALA A 111 11.97 -24.28 -1.31
N VAL A 112 12.58 -23.43 -2.14
CA VAL A 112 13.57 -23.86 -3.14
C VAL A 112 14.92 -24.20 -2.51
N VAL A 113 15.45 -23.36 -1.61
CA VAL A 113 16.82 -23.50 -1.10
C VAL A 113 16.90 -24.50 0.05
N THR A 114 16.00 -24.40 1.03
CA THR A 114 16.07 -25.22 2.25
C THR A 114 15.31 -26.53 2.09
N PHE A 115 14.10 -26.49 1.53
CA PHE A 115 13.27 -27.68 1.35
C PHE A 115 13.47 -28.38 0.00
N ASN A 116 14.30 -27.82 -0.89
CA ASN A 116 14.61 -28.36 -2.21
C ASN A 116 13.36 -28.74 -3.03
N MET A 117 12.28 -27.97 -2.87
CA MET A 117 11.01 -28.23 -3.53
C MET A 117 11.11 -27.91 -5.02
N LYS A 118 10.54 -28.77 -5.87
CA LYS A 118 10.52 -28.52 -7.31
C LYS A 118 9.49 -27.44 -7.63
N GLU A 119 9.76 -26.64 -8.67
CA GLU A 119 8.89 -25.55 -9.10
C GLU A 119 7.44 -25.99 -9.36
N LYS A 120 7.23 -27.19 -9.91
CA LYS A 120 5.89 -27.77 -10.13
C LYS A 120 5.13 -28.02 -8.81
N GLU A 121 5.83 -28.40 -7.75
CA GLU A 121 5.23 -28.65 -6.45
C GLU A 121 4.85 -27.34 -5.76
N ILE A 122 5.73 -26.34 -5.85
CA ILE A 122 5.49 -24.98 -5.36
C ILE A 122 4.28 -24.37 -6.09
N ALA A 123 4.24 -24.48 -7.42
CA ALA A 123 3.15 -23.95 -8.25
C ALA A 123 1.78 -24.56 -7.88
N ARG A 124 1.74 -25.85 -7.52
CA ARG A 124 0.48 -26.52 -7.21
C ARG A 124 0.05 -26.37 -5.76
N LYS A 125 1.00 -26.41 -4.81
CA LYS A 125 0.69 -26.47 -3.38
C LYS A 125 0.79 -25.14 -2.68
N LEU A 126 1.73 -24.27 -3.05
CA LEU A 126 2.09 -23.08 -2.28
C LEU A 126 1.61 -21.79 -2.95
N GLU A 127 1.86 -21.67 -4.26
CA GLU A 127 1.53 -20.48 -5.04
C GLU A 127 0.06 -20.02 -4.90
N PRO A 128 -0.97 -20.90 -4.98
CA PRO A 128 -2.36 -20.47 -4.84
C PRO A 128 -2.64 -19.80 -3.49
N TRP A 129 -2.04 -20.33 -2.41
CA TRP A 129 -2.20 -19.75 -1.07
C TRP A 129 -1.45 -18.43 -0.93
N LEU A 130 -0.24 -18.32 -1.48
CA LEU A 130 0.51 -17.07 -1.46
C LEU A 130 -0.26 -15.94 -2.16
N HIS A 131 -0.80 -16.20 -3.35
CA HIS A 131 -1.63 -15.21 -4.05
C HIS A 131 -2.96 -14.96 -3.34
N LEU A 132 -3.62 -15.99 -2.81
CA LEU A 132 -4.91 -15.83 -2.13
C LEU A 132 -4.76 -14.98 -0.86
N ILE A 133 -3.74 -15.26 -0.04
CA ILE A 133 -3.47 -14.51 1.19
C ILE A 133 -3.08 -13.06 0.84
N ALA A 134 -2.15 -12.88 -0.11
CA ALA A 134 -1.68 -11.55 -0.48
C ALA A 134 -2.81 -10.67 -1.03
N ASN A 135 -3.56 -11.16 -2.02
CA ASN A 135 -4.66 -10.38 -2.62
C ASN A 135 -5.85 -10.26 -1.67
N GLY A 136 -6.23 -11.35 -1.00
CA GLY A 136 -7.38 -11.37 -0.10
C GLY A 136 -7.21 -10.43 1.08
N PHE A 137 -6.03 -10.41 1.71
CA PHE A 137 -5.77 -9.51 2.83
C PHE A 137 -5.57 -8.06 2.39
N ALA A 138 -4.82 -7.80 1.31
CA ALA A 138 -4.60 -6.44 0.81
C ALA A 138 -5.92 -5.77 0.38
N ILE A 139 -6.68 -6.44 -0.48
CA ILE A 139 -7.95 -5.91 -0.99
C ILE A 139 -9.02 -5.90 0.11
N GLY A 140 -9.11 -6.99 0.90
CA GLY A 140 -10.09 -7.10 1.98
C GLY A 140 -9.91 -6.01 3.05
N SER A 141 -8.68 -5.75 3.48
CA SER A 141 -8.39 -4.66 4.42
C SER A 141 -8.71 -3.29 3.83
N GLY A 142 -8.37 -3.03 2.56
CA GLY A 142 -8.71 -1.81 1.85
C GLY A 142 -10.22 -1.57 1.76
N ILE A 143 -11.00 -2.58 1.36
CA ILE A 143 -12.46 -2.50 1.26
C ILE A 143 -13.08 -2.29 2.63
N PHE A 144 -12.63 -3.02 3.66
CA PHE A 144 -13.12 -2.86 5.02
C PHE A 144 -12.92 -1.44 5.53
N LEU A 145 -11.71 -0.88 5.34
CA LEU A 145 -11.38 0.49 5.75
C LEU A 145 -12.17 1.55 4.96
N ALA A 146 -12.36 1.34 3.66
CA ALA A 146 -13.19 2.21 2.82
C ALA A 146 -14.66 2.21 3.27
N PHE A 147 -15.23 1.02 3.52
CA PHE A 147 -16.61 0.87 3.97
C PHE A 147 -16.83 1.51 5.34
N LYS A 148 -15.87 1.36 6.26
CA LYS A 148 -15.88 2.00 7.57
C LYS A 148 -15.49 3.48 7.55
N ARG A 149 -15.26 4.08 6.36
CA ARG A 149 -14.87 5.48 6.17
C ARG A 149 -13.70 5.91 7.06
N GLN A 150 -12.67 5.06 7.11
CA GLN A 150 -11.50 5.25 7.96
C GLN A 150 -10.36 6.02 7.28
N PHE A 151 -10.48 6.32 5.98
CA PHE A 151 -9.48 7.10 5.27
C PHE A 151 -9.70 8.60 5.49
N ALA A 152 -8.63 9.27 5.88
CA ALA A 152 -8.61 10.69 6.20
C ALA A 152 -7.21 11.28 5.95
N PRO A 153 -7.11 12.62 5.83
CA PRO A 153 -5.82 13.30 5.78
C PRO A 153 -5.01 12.99 7.05
N LEU A 154 -3.77 12.54 6.88
CA LEU A 154 -2.85 12.35 8.01
C LEU A 154 -2.45 13.69 8.61
N GLY A 155 -1.96 13.66 9.86
CA GLY A 155 -1.55 14.89 10.55
C GLY A 155 -0.34 15.61 9.95
N ASN A 156 0.42 14.95 9.08
CA ASN A 156 1.44 15.60 8.27
C ASN A 156 0.87 16.35 7.06
N GLN A 157 -0.41 16.16 6.74
CA GLN A 157 -1.15 16.78 5.64
C GLN A 157 -0.52 16.57 4.25
N ILE A 158 0.22 15.47 4.07
CA ILE A 158 0.88 15.17 2.78
C ILE A 158 0.14 14.08 2.02
N LYS A 159 -0.56 13.19 2.74
CA LYS A 159 -1.23 12.03 2.17
C LYS A 159 -2.44 11.62 3.02
N CYS A 160 -3.33 10.85 2.42
CA CYS A 160 -4.47 10.24 3.08
C CYS A 160 -4.16 8.80 3.47
N TRP A 161 -4.55 8.43 4.68
CA TRP A 161 -4.44 7.07 5.18
C TRP A 161 -5.43 6.83 6.33
N VAL A 162 -5.27 5.74 7.08
CA VAL A 162 -6.12 5.38 8.22
C VAL A 162 -5.92 6.39 9.35
N ALA A 163 -6.84 7.35 9.47
CA ALA A 163 -6.78 8.46 10.42
C ALA A 163 -8.19 8.98 10.77
N THR A 164 -8.29 9.82 11.79
CA THR A 164 -9.54 10.50 12.17
C THR A 164 -9.59 11.91 11.57
N TYR A 165 -10.78 12.38 11.22
CA TYR A 165 -11.00 13.73 10.70
C TYR A 165 -12.25 14.38 11.33
N PRO A 166 -12.15 15.59 11.92
CA PRO A 166 -10.93 16.38 12.18
C PRO A 166 -9.90 15.64 13.04
N MET A 167 -8.64 16.07 12.99
CA MET A 167 -7.58 15.38 13.75
C MET A 167 -7.95 15.27 15.23
N PHE A 168 -7.76 14.08 15.79
CA PHE A 168 -8.04 13.76 17.21
C PHE A 168 -9.51 13.83 17.66
N CYS A 169 -10.47 14.00 16.73
CA CYS A 169 -11.86 13.68 17.03
C CYS A 169 -11.93 12.21 17.52
N GLY A 170 -12.72 11.91 18.56
CA GLY A 170 -12.77 10.57 19.16
C GLY A 170 -11.94 10.36 20.43
N ARG A 171 -10.92 11.20 20.70
CA ARG A 171 -10.24 11.20 22.01
C ARG A 171 -10.86 12.22 22.97
N ASP A 172 -11.15 13.42 22.47
CA ASP A 172 -11.65 14.54 23.27
C ASP A 172 -13.18 14.71 23.12
N ASN A 173 -13.72 14.53 21.91
CA ASN A 173 -15.17 14.50 21.62
C ASN A 173 -15.50 13.35 20.66
N PRO A 174 -16.22 12.29 21.09
CA PRO A 174 -16.54 11.13 20.25
C PRO A 174 -17.58 11.41 19.16
N ASP A 175 -18.44 12.42 19.35
CA ASP A 175 -19.57 12.70 18.45
C ASP A 175 -19.23 13.67 17.30
N GLU A 176 -18.03 14.24 17.28
CA GLU A 176 -17.61 15.26 16.29
C GLU A 176 -16.81 14.70 15.10
N CYS A 177 -16.60 13.38 15.04
CA CYS A 177 -15.85 12.79 13.92
C CYS A 177 -16.66 12.73 12.63
N VAL A 178 -16.16 13.40 11.60
CA VAL A 178 -16.65 13.24 10.22
C VAL A 178 -16.10 11.94 9.59
N ARG A 179 -14.85 11.57 9.93
CA ARG A 179 -14.22 10.32 9.50
C ARG A 179 -13.45 9.67 10.64
N GLY A 180 -13.35 8.33 10.57
CA GLY A 180 -12.70 7.53 11.59
C GLY A 180 -13.62 7.15 12.74
N SER A 181 -13.06 6.44 13.71
CA SER A 181 -13.71 5.95 14.92
C SER A 181 -12.68 5.91 16.06
N PRO A 182 -13.09 5.72 17.33
CA PRO A 182 -12.13 5.53 18.42
C PRO A 182 -11.13 4.38 18.16
N TYR A 183 -11.51 3.40 17.34
CA TYR A 183 -10.70 2.24 16.98
C TYR A 183 -9.77 2.46 15.77
N THR A 184 -9.76 3.64 15.14
CA THR A 184 -8.93 3.91 13.94
C THR A 184 -7.46 3.60 14.17
N ARG A 185 -6.91 3.92 15.34
CA ARG A 185 -5.50 3.61 15.67
C ARG A 185 -5.25 2.11 15.77
N LEU A 186 -6.22 1.35 16.27
CA LEU A 186 -6.15 -0.11 16.32
C LEU A 186 -6.16 -0.68 14.90
N TYR A 187 -7.05 -0.21 14.03
CA TYR A 187 -7.10 -0.64 12.63
C TYR A 187 -5.81 -0.31 11.88
N ALA A 188 -5.26 0.90 12.05
CA ALA A 188 -3.99 1.28 11.45
C ALA A 188 -2.85 0.34 11.87
N ASN A 189 -2.74 0.04 13.17
CA ASN A 189 -1.68 -0.84 13.67
C ASN A 189 -1.87 -2.29 13.21
N CYS A 190 -3.07 -2.86 13.37
CA CYS A 190 -3.32 -4.25 13.04
C CYS A 190 -3.24 -4.51 11.53
N LEU A 191 -3.81 -3.66 10.70
CA LEU A 191 -3.91 -3.91 9.26
C LEU A 191 -2.66 -3.47 8.49
N ALA A 192 -1.80 -2.63 9.06
CA ALA A 192 -0.57 -2.16 8.40
C ALA A 192 0.73 -2.66 9.02
N LEU A 193 0.81 -2.84 10.35
CA LEU A 193 2.08 -3.20 11.00
C LEU A 193 2.26 -4.71 11.19
N LEU A 194 1.18 -5.48 11.40
CA LEU A 194 1.28 -6.94 11.55
C LEU A 194 1.91 -7.64 10.33
N PRO A 195 1.53 -7.31 9.07
CA PRO A 195 2.16 -7.93 7.90
C PRO A 195 3.68 -7.66 7.83
N SER A 196 4.10 -6.45 8.22
CA SER A 196 5.51 -6.04 8.20
C SER A 196 6.37 -6.83 9.19
N VAL A 197 5.84 -7.10 10.39
CA VAL A 197 6.54 -7.88 11.43
C VAL A 197 6.71 -9.34 11.00
N ILE A 198 5.69 -9.92 10.38
CA ILE A 198 5.73 -11.30 9.88
C ILE A 198 6.80 -11.47 8.79
N THR A 199 7.05 -10.44 7.97
CA THR A 199 8.10 -10.51 6.93
C THR A 199 9.53 -10.28 7.41
N LEU A 200 9.71 -9.75 8.64
CA LEU A 200 11.01 -9.43 9.23
C LEU A 200 11.49 -10.46 10.27
N SER A 201 10.64 -11.43 10.63
CA SER A 201 10.92 -12.49 11.60
C SER A 201 11.28 -13.80 10.90
#